data_AF-A0A961JQK5-F1
#
_entry.id   AF-A0A961JQK5-F1
#
_cell.length_a   1.000
_cell.length_b   1.000
_cell.length_c   1.000
_cell.angle_alpha   90.00
_cell.angle_beta   90.00
_cell.angle_gamma   90.00
#
_symmetry.space_group_name_H-M   'P 1'
#
loop_
_entity.id
_entity.type
_entity.pdbx_description
1 polymer ?
#
loop_
_entity_poly.entity_id
_entity_poly.type
_entity_poly.pdbx_seq_one_letter_code
_entity_poly.pdbx_strand_id
1 'polypeptide(L)'
;YFAPGGCAVLTADPGPAPDIRMLTTEAPPPWSGGGGRYAIAEVLEEVKKHKTTLIFHNTRAQAEIFFHHLWLANTEDLPIGIHHGSLA
;
A
#
# COMPACT_ATOMS: atom_id res chain seq x y z
N TYR A 1 27.81 -21.94 -3.99
CA TYR A 1 28.79 -21.94 -2.89
C TYR A 1 28.51 -20.73 -2.01
N PHE A 2 27.45 -20.78 -1.20
CA PHE A 2 27.19 -19.77 -0.16
C PHE A 2 27.62 -20.42 1.15
N ALA A 3 28.65 -19.86 1.80
CA ALA A 3 29.26 -20.49 2.96
C ALA A 3 28.26 -20.62 4.13
N PRO A 4 28.24 -21.75 4.85
CA PRO A 4 27.54 -21.88 6.11
C PRO A 4 28.34 -21.17 7.21
N GLY A 5 27.78 -20.13 7.83
CA GLY A 5 28.27 -19.65 9.13
C GLY A 5 28.72 -18.19 9.30
N GLY A 6 28.24 -17.22 8.50
CA GLY A 6 28.73 -15.83 8.62
C GLY A 6 27.70 -14.71 8.72
N CYS A 7 26.39 -14.97 8.60
CA CYS A 7 25.39 -13.91 8.65
C CYS A 7 24.79 -13.80 10.06
N ALA A 8 25.02 -12.66 10.72
CA ALA A 8 24.37 -12.36 11.99
C ALA A 8 22.87 -12.13 11.74
N VAL A 9 22.02 -13.00 12.27
CA VAL A 9 20.57 -12.79 12.32
C VAL A 9 20.30 -11.78 13.42
N LEU A 10 19.81 -10.60 13.03
CA LEU A 10 19.39 -9.59 13.99
C LEU A 10 17.91 -9.82 14.33
N THR A 11 17.63 -10.01 15.62
CA THR A 11 16.26 -10.03 16.14
C THR A 11 15.97 -8.67 16.74
N ALA A 12 15.00 -7.96 16.16
CA ALA A 12 14.50 -6.70 16.72
C ALA A 12 13.40 -6.98 17.73
N ASP A 13 13.17 -6.03 18.65
CA ASP A 13 11.94 -5.99 19.44
C ASP A 13 10.74 -5.96 18.48
N PRO A 14 9.77 -6.89 18.59
CA PRO A 14 8.60 -6.91 17.72
C PRO A 14 7.75 -5.64 17.80
N GLY A 15 7.93 -4.83 18.85
CA GLY A 15 7.11 -3.64 19.09
C GLY A 15 5.68 -4.02 19.49
N PRO A 16 4.73 -3.07 19.41
CA PRO A 16 3.32 -3.34 19.73
C PRO A 16 2.70 -4.33 18.75
N ALA A 17 1.69 -5.08 19.22
CA ALA A 17 0.91 -5.97 18.36
C ALA A 17 0.27 -5.18 17.19
N PRO A 18 0.29 -5.71 15.95
CA PRO A 18 -0.29 -5.02 14.81
C PRO A 18 -1.81 -4.97 14.91
N ASP A 19 -2.40 -3.86 14.50
CA ASP A 19 -3.85 -3.68 14.38
C ASP A 19 -4.30 -4.06 12.96
N ILE A 20 -4.77 -5.28 12.80
CA ILE A 20 -5.10 -5.87 11.48
C ILE A 20 -6.61 -5.84 11.28
N ARG A 21 -7.06 -5.14 10.22
CA ARG A 21 -8.48 -5.01 9.88
C ARG A 21 -8.68 -5.01 8.38
N MET A 22 -9.88 -5.39 7.97
CA MET A 22 -10.34 -5.21 6.59
C MET A 22 -10.91 -3.80 6.44
N LEU A 23 -10.51 -3.10 5.37
CA LEU A 23 -11.11 -1.81 5.02
C LEU A 23 -12.60 -2.01 4.74
N THR A 24 -13.45 -1.20 5.37
CA THR A 24 -14.88 -1.19 5.10
C THR A 24 -15.16 -0.16 4.02
N THR A 25 -15.81 -0.57 2.94
CA THR A 25 -16.17 0.28 1.80
C THR A 25 -17.68 0.35 1.65
N GLU A 26 -18.19 1.44 1.07
CA GLU A 26 -19.64 1.59 0.86
C GLU A 26 -20.19 0.53 -0.12
N ALA A 27 -19.43 0.27 -1.20
CA ALA A 27 -19.74 -0.76 -2.18
C ALA A 27 -18.92 -2.02 -1.90
N PRO A 28 -19.49 -3.22 -2.10
CA PRO A 28 -18.72 -4.45 -2.00
C PRO A 28 -17.62 -4.50 -3.08
N PRO A 29 -16.48 -5.18 -2.82
CA PRO A 29 -15.46 -5.38 -3.82
C PRO A 29 -16.03 -6.10 -5.05
N PRO A 30 -15.63 -5.71 -6.27
CA PRO A 30 -16.03 -6.41 -7.47
C PRO A 30 -15.46 -7.83 -7.48
N TRP A 31 -16.20 -8.79 -8.06
CA TRP A 31 -15.79 -10.19 -8.15
C TRP A 31 -14.45 -10.39 -8.88
N SER A 32 -14.12 -9.52 -9.83
CA SER A 32 -12.84 -9.49 -10.52
C SER A 32 -12.55 -8.10 -11.12
N GLY A 33 -11.30 -7.88 -11.54
CA GLY A 33 -10.96 -6.80 -12.46
C GLY A 33 -11.00 -5.35 -11.92
N GLY A 34 -11.13 -5.14 -10.62
CA GLY A 34 -11.33 -3.80 -10.06
C GLY A 34 -10.07 -2.98 -9.75
N GLY A 35 -8.89 -3.62 -9.67
CA GLY A 35 -7.62 -2.95 -9.37
C GLY A 35 -7.64 -2.04 -8.13
N GLY A 36 -8.58 -2.25 -7.18
CA GLY A 36 -8.78 -1.40 -6.00
C GLY A 36 -9.51 -0.07 -6.24
N ARG A 37 -9.89 0.27 -7.48
CA ARG A 37 -10.47 1.59 -7.82
C ARG A 37 -11.73 1.94 -7.01
N TYR A 38 -12.55 0.94 -6.67
CA TYR A 38 -13.79 1.12 -5.92
C TYR A 38 -13.55 1.65 -4.49
N ALA A 39 -12.34 1.50 -3.94
CA ALA A 39 -12.01 1.83 -2.56
C ALA A 39 -11.19 3.13 -2.42
N ILE A 40 -11.03 3.90 -3.50
CA ILE A 40 -10.10 5.04 -3.51
C ILE A 40 -10.46 6.12 -2.48
N ALA A 41 -11.76 6.41 -2.32
CA ALA A 41 -12.20 7.39 -1.34
C ALA A 41 -11.83 6.93 0.08
N GLU A 42 -12.17 5.70 0.43
CA GLU A 42 -11.88 5.13 1.75
C GLU A 42 -10.37 4.99 2.00
N VAL A 43 -9.57 4.68 0.98
CA VAL A 43 -8.11 4.66 1.10
C VAL A 43 -7.54 6.05 1.37
N LEU A 44 -8.03 7.10 0.69
CA LEU A 44 -7.58 8.47 0.96
C LEU A 44 -7.96 8.89 2.39
N GLU A 45 -9.13 8.51 2.88
CA GLU A 45 -9.52 8.75 4.27
C GLU A 45 -8.59 8.04 5.27
N GLU A 46 -8.19 6.81 4.99
CA GLU A 46 -7.19 6.13 5.82
C GLU A 46 -5.81 6.80 5.73
N VAL A 47 -5.39 7.27 4.55
CA VAL A 47 -4.12 8.01 4.42
C VAL A 47 -4.12 9.28 5.28
N LYS A 48 -5.22 10.05 5.32
CA LYS A 48 -5.34 11.27 6.14
C LYS A 48 -5.20 11.01 7.64
N LYS A 49 -5.64 9.84 8.11
CA LYS A 49 -5.62 9.47 9.54
C LYS A 49 -4.21 9.09 10.04
N HIS A 50 -3.26 8.85 9.14
CA HIS A 50 -1.95 8.31 9.48
C HIS A 50 -0.82 9.25 9.07
N LYS A 51 0.25 9.31 9.87
CA LYS A 51 1.45 10.11 9.54
C LYS A 51 2.24 9.54 8.36
N THR A 52 2.20 8.23 8.19
CA THR A 52 2.94 7.51 7.14
C THR A 52 2.16 6.26 6.79
N THR A 53 1.93 6.07 5.49
CA THR A 53 1.12 4.97 4.97
C THR A 53 1.88 4.29 3.84
N LEU A 54 1.93 2.96 3.88
CA LEU A 54 2.44 2.13 2.79
C LEU A 54 1.29 1.37 2.15
N ILE A 55 1.08 1.56 0.85
CA ILE A 55 0.05 0.86 0.08
C ILE A 55 0.74 -0.12 -0.86
N PHE A 56 0.56 -1.42 -0.60
CA PHE A 56 1.17 -2.48 -1.40
C PHE A 56 0.25 -2.92 -2.55
N HIS A 57 0.86 -3.20 -3.71
CA HIS A 57 0.19 -3.75 -4.88
C HIS A 57 0.96 -4.97 -5.39
N ASN A 58 0.25 -5.96 -5.93
CA ASN A 58 0.88 -7.22 -6.36
C ASN A 58 1.73 -7.07 -7.61
N THR A 59 1.41 -6.13 -8.49
CA THR A 59 2.12 -5.92 -9.76
C THR A 59 2.40 -4.44 -9.98
N ARG A 60 3.43 -4.15 -10.80
CA ARG A 60 3.74 -2.78 -11.23
C ARG A 60 2.55 -2.10 -11.89
N ALA A 61 1.94 -2.77 -12.87
CA ALA A 61 0.81 -2.20 -13.61
C ALA A 61 -0.37 -1.84 -12.69
N GLN A 62 -0.65 -2.67 -11.68
CA GLN A 62 -1.68 -2.35 -10.69
C GLN A 62 -1.30 -1.13 -9.85
N ALA A 63 -0.04 -1.01 -9.42
CA ALA A 63 0.43 0.16 -8.68
C ALA A 63 0.30 1.44 -9.51
N GLU A 64 0.70 1.41 -10.77
CA GLU A 64 0.62 2.56 -11.69
C GLU A 64 -0.84 3.00 -11.93
N ILE A 65 -1.74 2.05 -12.23
CA ILE A 65 -3.16 2.33 -12.45
C ILE A 65 -3.83 2.86 -11.19
N PHE A 66 -3.57 2.23 -10.04
CA PHE A 66 -4.14 2.67 -8.77
C PHE A 66 -3.64 4.06 -8.39
N PHE A 67 -2.33 4.31 -8.50
CA PHE A 67 -1.74 5.61 -8.20
C PHE A 67 -2.32 6.72 -9.09
N HIS A 68 -2.51 6.46 -10.39
CA HIS A 68 -3.15 7.43 -11.28
C HIS A 68 -4.55 7.83 -10.80
N HIS A 69 -5.39 6.87 -10.43
CA HIS A 69 -6.72 7.17 -9.92
C HIS A 69 -6.70 7.81 -8.53
N LEU A 70 -5.78 7.39 -7.65
CA LEU A 70 -5.58 7.98 -6.34
C LEU A 70 -5.17 9.45 -6.45
N TRP A 71 -4.26 9.76 -7.37
CA TRP A 71 -3.81 11.11 -7.69
C TRP A 71 -4.96 11.99 -8.19
N LEU A 72 -5.78 11.50 -9.12
CA LEU A 72 -6.94 12.24 -9.62
C LEU A 72 -7.98 12.53 -8.53
N ALA A 73 -8.12 11.66 -7.55
CA ALA A 73 -9.06 11.83 -6.43
C ALA A 73 -8.48 12.63 -5.25
N ASN A 74 -7.17 12.93 -5.25
CA ASN A 74 -6.48 13.61 -4.17
C ASN A 74 -6.72 15.13 -4.20
N THR A 75 -7.93 15.57 -3.84
CA THR A 75 -8.31 17.00 -3.83
C THR A 75 -7.67 17.80 -2.70
N GLU A 76 -7.06 17.13 -1.72
CA GLU A 76 -6.45 17.75 -0.54
C GLU A 76 -4.92 17.82 -0.65
N ASP A 77 -4.36 17.54 -1.83
CA ASP A 77 -2.93 17.62 -2.12
C ASP A 77 -2.06 16.83 -1.11
N LEU A 78 -2.57 15.69 -0.64
CA LEU A 78 -1.82 14.81 0.27
C LEU A 78 -0.49 14.40 -0.38
N PRO A 79 0.62 14.38 0.37
CA PRO A 79 1.93 14.00 -0.16
C PRO A 79 1.95 12.48 -0.44
N ILE A 80 1.61 12.11 -1.68
CA ILE A 80 1.62 10.73 -2.15
C ILE A 80 2.66 10.53 -3.25
N GLY A 81 3.27 9.36 -3.26
CA GLY A 81 4.24 8.96 -4.27
C GLY A 81 4.14 7.47 -4.56
N ILE A 82 4.70 7.06 -5.70
CA ILE A 82 4.78 5.67 -6.11
C ILE A 82 6.25 5.25 -6.14
N HIS A 83 6.52 4.02 -5.70
CA HIS A 83 7.85 3.40 -5.80
C HIS A 83 7.73 1.98 -6.35
N HIS A 84 8.56 1.64 -7.35
CA HIS A 84 8.80 0.28 -7.81
C HIS A 84 10.19 0.17 -8.46
N GLY A 85 10.75 -1.03 -8.50
CA GLY A 85 12.13 -1.28 -8.99
C GLY A 85 12.37 -1.00 -10.48
N SER A 86 11.39 -0.48 -11.21
CA SER A 86 11.54 -0.04 -12.60
C SER A 86 11.34 1.47 -12.78
N LEU A 87 11.28 2.25 -11.69
CA LEU A 87 11.44 3.70 -11.76
C LEU A 87 12.92 3.97 -12.02
N ALA A 88 13.22 4.54 -13.19
CA ALA A 88 14.55 4.99 -13.58
C ALA A 88 14.73 6.47 -13.27
#